data_AF-Q6UP28-F1
#
_entry.id   AF-Q6UP28-F1
#
_cell.length_a   1.000
_cell.length_b   1.000
_cell.length_c   1.000
_cell.angle_alpha   90.00
_cell.angle_beta   90.00
_cell.angle_gamma   90.00
#
_symmetry.space_group_name_H-M   'P 1'
#
loop_
_entity.id
_entity.type
_entity.pdbx_description
1 polymer ?
#
loop_
_entity_poly.entity_id
_entity_poly.type
_entity_poly.pdbx_seq_one_letter_code
_entity_poly.pdbx_strand_id
1 'polypeptide(L)'
;MTWPEPPNYYEAPKHGFKVTLENPTFPIINPDPNITDAVTNMRSENWGVVAGLAGLGYVAGYYFGAKVHWAKPTALFTSIFLGKSGLLWGMSDSAHRLMGFKENSKEVAANLPHVMQRESY
;
A
#
# COMPACT_ATOMS: atom_id res chain seq x y z
N MET A 1 -44.11 -9.27 -1.60
CA MET A 1 -42.68 -9.19 -1.29
C MET A 1 -42.04 -8.40 -2.43
N THR A 2 -41.73 -7.13 -2.21
CA THR A 2 -41.09 -6.26 -3.20
C THR A 2 -39.58 -6.35 -2.99
N TRP A 3 -38.83 -6.63 -4.05
CA TRP A 3 -37.37 -6.64 -4.01
C TRP A 3 -36.85 -5.26 -3.59
N PRO A 4 -35.82 -5.18 -2.73
CA PRO A 4 -35.16 -3.91 -2.45
C PRO A 4 -34.61 -3.34 -3.76
N GLU A 5 -34.91 -2.08 -4.04
CA GLU A 5 -34.40 -1.40 -5.22
C GLU A 5 -32.86 -1.41 -5.20
N PRO A 6 -32.21 -1.64 -6.36
CA PRO A 6 -30.76 -1.59 -6.43
C PRO A 6 -30.27 -0.21 -5.99
N PRO A 7 -29.16 -0.12 -5.23
CA PRO A 7 -28.66 1.16 -4.75
C PRO A 7 -28.35 2.07 -5.94
N ASN A 8 -29.01 3.23 -5.98
CA ASN A 8 -28.80 4.25 -6.99
C ASN A 8 -27.41 4.89 -6.78
N TYR A 9 -26.45 4.53 -7.63
CA TYR A 9 -25.06 5.00 -7.55
C TYR A 9 -24.89 6.51 -7.81
N TYR A 10 -25.96 7.22 -8.21
CA TYR A 10 -25.95 8.66 -8.48
C TYR A 10 -26.53 9.51 -7.34
N GLU A 11 -27.02 8.90 -6.25
CA GLU A 11 -27.45 9.65 -5.07
C GLU A 11 -26.25 10.03 -4.20
N ALA A 12 -26.17 11.30 -3.81
CA ALA A 12 -25.20 11.74 -2.80
C ALA A 12 -25.42 10.93 -1.51
N PRO A 13 -24.35 10.43 -0.85
CA PRO A 13 -24.47 9.56 0.31
C PRO A 13 -25.26 10.26 1.43
N LYS A 14 -26.38 9.66 1.83
CA LYS A 14 -27.29 10.17 2.89
C LYS A 14 -26.66 10.18 4.28
N HIS A 15 -25.58 9.43 4.46
CA HIS A 15 -24.73 9.47 5.65
C HIS A 15 -23.50 10.29 5.31
N GLY A 16 -23.35 11.44 5.96
CA GLY A 16 -22.11 12.19 5.96
C GLY A 16 -21.05 11.35 6.65
N PHE A 17 -20.27 10.59 5.87
CA PHE A 17 -19.01 10.08 6.38
C PHE A 17 -18.20 11.30 6.78
N LYS A 18 -17.73 11.33 8.03
CA LYS A 18 -16.75 12.32 8.45
C LYS A 18 -15.46 11.97 7.72
N VAL A 19 -15.34 12.42 6.47
CA VAL A 19 -14.10 12.37 5.72
C VAL A 19 -13.21 13.36 6.45
N THR A 20 -12.41 12.87 7.39
CA THR A 20 -11.25 13.60 7.86
C THR A 20 -10.32 13.68 6.65
N LEU A 21 -10.54 14.69 5.82
CA LEU A 21 -9.61 15.11 4.79
C LEU A 21 -8.40 15.63 5.56
N GLU A 22 -7.48 14.74 5.91
CA GLU A 22 -6.14 15.20 6.25
C GLU A 22 -5.66 16.00 5.05
N ASN A 23 -5.20 17.23 5.29
CA ASN A 23 -4.59 17.99 4.22
C ASN A 23 -3.18 17.42 4.00
N PRO A 24 -2.77 17.16 2.76
CA PRO A 24 -1.43 16.69 2.48
C PRO A 24 -0.42 17.76 2.91
N THR A 25 0.49 17.38 3.82
CA THR A 25 1.56 18.26 4.33
C THR A 25 2.70 18.40 3.33
N PHE A 26 2.85 17.42 2.42
CA PHE A 26 3.91 17.35 1.42
C PHE A 26 3.36 17.57 0.00
N PRO A 27 4.21 17.93 -0.99
CA PRO A 27 3.78 18.16 -2.37
C PRO A 27 3.05 16.94 -2.95
N ILE A 28 1.91 17.14 -3.58
CA ILE A 28 1.15 16.05 -4.21
C ILE A 28 1.78 15.77 -5.57
N ILE A 29 2.19 14.53 -5.81
CA ILE A 29 2.72 14.08 -7.12
C ILE A 29 1.57 13.49 -7.94
N ASN A 30 0.83 12.56 -7.35
CA ASN A 30 -0.35 11.96 -7.95
C ASN A 30 -1.44 11.80 -6.86
N PRO A 31 -2.60 12.49 -6.98
CA PRO A 31 -3.68 12.40 -6.01
C PRO A 31 -4.43 11.06 -6.04
N ASP A 32 -4.35 10.30 -7.13
CA ASP A 32 -4.99 8.99 -7.27
C ASP A 32 -4.02 7.98 -7.94
N PRO A 33 -3.05 7.45 -7.16
CA PRO A 33 -2.04 6.55 -7.69
C PRO A 33 -2.63 5.20 -8.07
N ASN A 34 -2.38 4.75 -9.31
CA ASN A 34 -2.78 3.41 -9.72
C ASN A 34 -1.84 2.35 -9.11
N ILE A 35 -2.23 1.07 -9.19
CA ILE A 35 -1.43 -0.06 -8.67
C ILE A 35 0.00 -0.03 -9.23
N THR A 36 0.13 0.23 -10.53
CA THR A 36 1.44 0.32 -11.19
C THR A 36 2.28 1.43 -10.58
N ASP A 37 1.72 2.62 -10.37
CA ASP A 37 2.43 3.78 -9.80
C ASP A 37 2.88 3.52 -8.37
N ALA A 38 2.02 2.85 -7.58
CA ALA A 38 2.33 2.49 -6.21
C ALA A 38 3.51 1.50 -6.15
N VAL A 39 3.54 0.48 -7.02
CA VAL A 39 4.59 -0.54 -7.05
C VAL A 39 5.90 0.01 -7.61
N THR A 40 5.87 0.82 -8.66
CA THR A 40 7.09 1.39 -9.28
C THR A 40 7.77 2.40 -8.37
N ASN A 41 7.01 3.11 -7.53
CA ASN A 41 7.54 4.06 -6.54
C ASN A 41 7.84 3.44 -5.16
N MET A 42 7.79 2.11 -5.00
CA MET A 42 8.19 1.45 -3.75
C MET A 42 9.70 1.63 -3.50
N ARG A 43 10.03 2.12 -2.30
CA ARG A 43 11.43 2.20 -1.83
C ARG A 43 12.01 0.80 -1.61
N SER A 44 13.33 0.69 -1.68
CA SER A 44 14.07 -0.55 -1.37
C SER A 44 13.78 -1.06 0.06
N GLU A 45 13.56 -0.16 1.00
CA GLU A 45 13.14 -0.47 2.37
C GLU A 45 11.83 -1.28 2.40
N ASN A 46 10.86 -0.92 1.55
CA ASN A 46 9.57 -1.61 1.50
C ASN A 46 9.73 -3.04 0.96
N TRP A 47 10.62 -3.23 -0.02
CA TRP A 47 10.98 -4.58 -0.51
C TRP A 47 11.71 -5.42 0.55
N GLY A 48 12.55 -4.78 1.38
CA GLY A 48 13.16 -5.43 2.53
C GLY A 48 12.11 -5.95 3.53
N VAL A 49 11.06 -5.17 3.80
CA VAL A 49 9.95 -5.59 4.66
C VAL A 49 9.16 -6.73 4.05
N VAL A 50 8.88 -6.71 2.74
CA VAL A 50 8.22 -7.81 2.03
C VAL A 50 9.00 -9.12 2.18
N ALA A 51 10.30 -9.08 1.88
CA ALA A 51 11.18 -10.24 1.98
C ALA A 51 11.30 -10.73 3.44
N GLY A 52 11.43 -9.81 4.39
CA GLY A 52 11.49 -10.11 5.82
C GLY A 52 10.21 -10.80 6.32
N LEU A 53 9.04 -10.27 5.96
CA LEU A 53 7.75 -10.85 6.35
C LEU A 53 7.52 -12.22 5.69
N ALA A 54 7.88 -12.38 4.42
CA ALA A 54 7.79 -13.67 3.74
C ALA A 54 8.70 -14.73 4.39
N GLY A 55 9.94 -14.37 4.74
CA GLY A 55 10.90 -15.24 5.41
C GLY A 55 10.46 -15.62 6.83
N LEU A 56 10.06 -14.62 7.64
CA LEU A 56 9.50 -14.86 8.97
C LEU A 56 8.24 -15.73 8.91
N GLY A 57 7.40 -15.49 7.91
CA GLY A 57 6.21 -16.30 7.67
C GLY A 57 6.53 -17.76 7.37
N TYR A 58 7.56 -18.03 6.58
CA TYR A 58 8.01 -19.40 6.32
C TYR A 58 8.45 -20.10 7.60
N VAL A 59 9.31 -19.46 8.40
CA VAL A 59 9.82 -20.03 9.66
C VAL A 59 8.69 -20.27 10.65
N ALA A 60 7.79 -19.29 10.82
CA ALA A 60 6.63 -19.42 11.69
C ALA A 60 5.71 -20.56 11.25
N GLY A 61 5.36 -20.62 9.96
CA GLY A 61 4.49 -21.67 9.44
C GLY A 61 5.11 -23.06 9.49
N TYR A 62 6.43 -23.17 9.32
CA TYR A 62 7.12 -24.44 9.50
C TYR A 62 7.05 -24.90 10.96
N TYR A 63 7.32 -24.00 11.91
CA TYR A 63 7.28 -24.30 13.33
C TYR A 63 5.87 -24.71 13.80
N PHE A 64 4.83 -23.95 13.42
CA PHE A 64 3.45 -24.29 13.77
C PHE A 64 2.93 -25.51 13.00
N GLY A 65 3.26 -25.63 11.72
CA GLY A 65 2.86 -26.77 10.89
C GLY A 65 3.53 -28.08 11.30
N ALA A 66 4.74 -28.05 11.85
CA ALA A 66 5.41 -29.23 12.39
C ALA A 66 4.63 -29.86 13.55
N LYS A 67 3.91 -29.08 14.34
CA LYS A 67 3.04 -29.59 15.43
C LYS A 67 1.83 -30.37 14.93
N VAL A 68 1.44 -30.18 13.66
CA VAL A 68 0.27 -30.81 13.03
C VAL A 68 0.69 -31.73 11.86
N HIS A 69 1.99 -32.09 11.78
CA HIS A 69 2.58 -32.88 10.68
C HIS A 69 2.36 -32.29 9.26
N TRP A 70 2.04 -31.00 9.17
CA TRP A 70 1.73 -30.25 7.94
C TRP A 70 2.76 -29.12 7.72
N ALA A 71 4.01 -29.35 8.11
CA ALA A 71 5.05 -28.31 8.12
C ALA A 71 5.24 -27.61 6.76
N LYS A 72 5.31 -28.38 5.66
CA LYS A 72 5.53 -27.84 4.30
C LYS A 72 4.37 -26.97 3.79
N PRO A 73 3.11 -27.44 3.75
CA PRO A 73 2.01 -26.62 3.27
C PRO A 73 1.77 -25.39 4.16
N THR A 74 1.88 -25.53 5.49
CA THR A 74 1.69 -24.41 6.40
C THR A 74 2.79 -23.35 6.24
N ALA A 75 4.06 -23.75 6.08
CA ALA A 75 5.17 -22.82 5.82
C ALA A 75 4.99 -22.01 4.53
N LEU A 76 4.55 -22.66 3.44
CA LEU A 76 4.31 -21.97 2.18
C LEU A 76 3.12 -21.01 2.29
N PHE A 77 2.03 -21.45 2.90
CA PHE A 77 0.84 -20.62 3.07
C PHE A 77 1.13 -19.36 3.90
N THR A 78 1.78 -19.51 5.05
CA THR A 78 2.10 -18.37 5.92
C THR A 78 3.13 -17.45 5.28
N SER A 79 4.11 -17.99 4.54
CA SER A 79 5.07 -17.18 3.80
C SER A 79 4.39 -16.32 2.73
N ILE A 80 3.51 -16.91 1.92
CA ILE A 80 2.74 -16.18 0.89
C ILE A 80 1.83 -15.13 1.55
N PHE A 81 1.13 -15.50 2.62
CA PHE A 81 0.21 -14.61 3.32
C PHE A 81 0.91 -13.38 3.91
N LEU A 82 2.04 -13.59 4.60
CA LEU A 82 2.82 -12.52 5.21
C LEU A 82 3.57 -11.70 4.16
N GLY A 83 4.10 -12.34 3.11
CA GLY A 83 4.71 -11.64 1.97
C GLY A 83 3.70 -10.72 1.27
N LYS A 84 2.48 -11.20 1.02
CA LYS A 84 1.40 -10.39 0.44
C LYS A 84 0.99 -9.24 1.37
N SER A 85 0.90 -9.48 2.67
CA SER A 85 0.62 -8.43 3.65
C SER A 85 1.71 -7.34 3.64
N GLY A 86 2.97 -7.74 3.55
CA GLY A 86 4.09 -6.81 3.39
C GLY A 86 4.02 -6.00 2.10
N LEU A 87 3.61 -6.63 1.00
CA LEU A 87 3.48 -5.95 -0.30
C LEU A 87 2.36 -4.91 -0.25
N LEU A 88 1.19 -5.28 0.29
CA LEU A 88 0.07 -4.35 0.44
C LEU A 88 0.43 -3.17 1.35
N TRP A 89 1.17 -3.42 2.43
CA TRP A 89 1.68 -2.36 3.29
C TRP A 89 2.65 -1.45 2.54
N GLY A 90 3.61 -2.01 1.80
CA GLY A 90 4.58 -1.25 1.02
C GLY A 90 3.95 -0.44 -0.11
N MET A 91 2.91 -0.97 -0.76
CA MET A 91 2.11 -0.25 -1.77
C MET A 91 1.30 0.88 -1.14
N SER A 92 0.65 0.63 0.00
CA SER A 92 -0.08 1.65 0.74
C SER A 92 0.85 2.80 1.16
N ASP A 93 2.01 2.46 1.72
CA ASP A 93 3.02 3.43 2.13
C ASP A 93 3.58 4.23 0.95
N SER A 94 3.73 3.61 -0.23
CA SER A 94 4.08 4.30 -1.48
C SER A 94 2.98 5.26 -1.94
N ALA A 95 1.71 4.82 -1.94
CA ALA A 95 0.59 5.65 -2.31
C ALA A 95 0.44 6.88 -1.39
N HIS A 96 0.63 6.72 -0.08
CA HIS A 96 0.57 7.84 0.87
C HIS A 96 1.68 8.87 0.64
N ARG A 97 2.86 8.46 0.17
CA ARG A 97 3.91 9.40 -0.26
C ARG A 97 3.54 10.13 -1.54
N LEU A 98 2.96 9.44 -2.52
CA LEU A 98 2.53 10.05 -3.79
C LEU A 98 1.42 11.08 -3.59
N MET A 99 0.50 10.80 -2.68
CA MET A 99 -0.61 11.68 -2.30
C MET A 99 -0.19 12.83 -1.37
N GLY A 100 1.07 12.87 -0.89
CA GLY A 100 1.58 13.96 -0.05
C GLY A 100 1.23 13.86 1.44
N PHE A 101 0.74 12.71 1.92
CA PHE A 101 0.49 12.45 3.35
C PHE A 101 1.77 12.12 4.13
N LYS A 102 2.82 11.71 3.42
CA LYS A 102 4.12 11.32 4.00
C LYS A 102 5.26 11.96 3.21
N GLU A 103 6.42 12.06 3.86
CA GLU A 103 7.63 12.63 3.28
C GLU A 103 8.00 11.97 1.95
N ASN A 104 8.08 12.78 0.89
CA ASN A 104 8.20 12.31 -0.48
C ASN A 104 9.30 13.03 -1.29
N SER A 105 10.35 13.51 -0.61
CA SER A 105 11.48 14.23 -1.21
C SER A 105 12.12 13.48 -2.39
N LYS A 106 12.32 12.16 -2.25
CA LYS A 106 12.89 11.28 -3.27
C LYS A 106 11.96 11.10 -4.46
N GLU A 107 10.67 10.96 -4.20
CA GLU A 107 9.62 10.75 -5.19
C GLU A 107 9.36 12.01 -6.01
N VAL A 108 9.43 13.19 -5.38
CA VAL A 108 9.36 14.50 -6.06
C VAL A 108 10.56 14.65 -7.00
N ALA A 109 11.76 14.26 -6.56
CA ALA A 109 12.97 14.30 -7.41
C ALA A 109 12.86 13.39 -8.64
N ALA A 110 12.29 12.19 -8.45
CA ALA A 110 12.16 11.20 -9.51
C ALA A 110 11.06 11.54 -10.52
N ASN A 111 9.91 12.03 -10.05
CA ASN A 111 8.71 12.22 -10.88
C ASN A 111 8.53 13.67 -11.37
N LEU A 112 9.09 14.67 -10.66
CA LEU A 112 8.95 16.09 -10.99
C LEU A 112 10.33 16.79 -11.04
N PRO A 113 11.25 16.35 -11.92
CA PRO A 113 12.61 16.89 -11.97
C PRO A 113 12.66 18.39 -12.30
N HIS A 114 11.63 18.91 -12.98
CA HIS A 114 11.51 20.32 -13.38
C HIS A 114 11.05 21.25 -12.24
N VAL A 115 10.34 20.73 -11.23
CA VAL A 115 9.87 21.53 -10.08
C VAL A 115 11.01 21.86 -9.12
N MET A 116 12.09 21.06 -9.14
CA MET A 116 13.26 21.25 -8.30
C MET A 116 14.44 21.97 -8.97
N GLN A 117 14.32 22.36 -10.24
CA GLN A 117 15.34 23.20 -10.87
C GLN A 117 15.26 24.59 -10.25
N ARG A 118 16.34 25.04 -9.58
CA ARG A 118 16.50 26.45 -9.24
C ARG A 118 16.47 27.23 -10.55
N GLU A 119 15.50 28.13 -10.70
CA GLU A 119 15.54 29.11 -11.79
C GLU A 119 16.89 29.83 -11.74
N SER A 120 17.62 29.79 -12.84
CA SER A 120 18.86 30.55 -13.00
C SER A 120 18.47 32.02 -13.10
N TYR A 121 18.67 32.76 -12.01
CA TYR A 121 18.66 34.22 -12.02
C TYR A 121 19.85 34.78 -12.80
#